data_AF-A0A7W6D822-F1
#
_entry.id   AF-A0A7W6D822-F1
#
_cell.length_a   1.000
_cell.length_b   1.000
_cell.length_c   1.000
_cell.angle_alpha   90.00
_cell.angle_beta   90.00
_cell.angle_gamma   90.00
#
_symmetry.space_group_name_H-M   'P 1'
#
loop_
_entity.id
_entity.type
_entity.pdbx_description
1 polymer ?
#
loop_
_entity_poly.entity_id
_entity_poly.type
_entity_poly.pdbx_seq_one_letter_code
_entity_poly.pdbx_strand_id
1 'polypeptide(L)'
;MRLLALLIGLLLASPLAAAEREVMPGEGSLAAAVAGAEPGDVLKLSDGAYAGPVTVDRPLAITGPRGAVVDGQGLGSVVTISAPDVTLTGFTVTGSGRVNQELDAGVKILQGADRARIEGLLVTGNMHGIDVHGGRDAAVVANEIVGTNSPRMNERGNGIYVWNSPGTLLEGNVIRYGRDGIFSNASADSVYRGNVMRDLRFAVHFMYTRNTEVSGNVSIGNHLGFAIMFSNRAKILNNLSLGDREHGLMLNYANNADVTGNLVRGGTKKCLFIYNAHKNLIWDNRFEGCGIGIHFTAGSEKNVLTGNAFIANREQVRYVGTRNMEWSHEGRGNFWSDHPAFDLNGDGIADSFYRPNDLMDQILWSQPAASLLIGSPAVQLVRWSQRDFPATLPGGVRDSAPLMRPLTISVPPEILAHEAEAAGRWTEGNNDDTDPDDLAAH
;
A
#
# COMPACT_ATOMS: atom_id res chain seq x y z
N MET A 1 17.26 59.69 20.74
CA MET A 1 17.98 58.50 21.26
C MET A 1 17.25 57.18 21.00
N ARG A 2 15.92 57.07 21.18
CA ARG A 2 15.17 55.81 20.93
C ARG A 2 15.08 55.38 19.45
N LEU A 3 15.04 56.32 18.50
CA LEU A 3 15.03 56.00 17.06
C LEU A 3 16.39 55.47 16.54
N LEU A 4 17.50 55.94 17.13
CA LEU A 4 18.84 55.53 16.74
C LEU A 4 19.14 54.09 17.20
N ALA A 5 18.61 53.69 18.36
CA ALA A 5 18.69 52.31 18.85
C ALA A 5 17.87 51.32 18.00
N LEU A 6 16.74 51.75 17.43
CA LEU A 6 15.92 50.92 16.54
C LEU A 6 16.57 50.71 15.18
N LEU A 7 17.21 51.74 14.61
CA LEU A 7 17.94 51.63 13.35
C LEU A 7 19.22 50.79 13.46
N ILE A 8 19.93 50.83 14.61
CA ILE A 8 21.09 49.96 14.87
C ILE A 8 20.64 48.49 15.06
N GLY A 9 19.47 48.25 15.66
CA GLY A 9 18.90 46.90 15.79
C GLY A 9 18.46 46.27 14.46
N LEU A 10 18.00 47.09 13.50
CA LEU A 10 17.63 46.63 12.14
C LEU A 10 18.84 46.47 11.20
N LEU A 11 19.96 47.15 11.45
CA LEU A 11 21.21 47.00 10.69
C LEU A 11 22.07 45.81 11.17
N LEU A 12 21.77 45.24 12.33
CA LEU A 12 22.41 44.01 12.85
C LEU A 12 21.63 42.73 12.54
N ALA A 13 20.45 42.84 11.92
CA ALA A 13 19.75 41.72 11.31
C ALA A 13 20.37 41.42 9.93
N SER A 14 21.64 41.04 9.91
CA SER A 14 22.21 40.36 8.76
C SER A 14 21.30 39.16 8.45
N PRO A 15 20.90 38.91 7.19
CA PRO A 15 20.29 37.63 6.89
C PRO A 15 21.27 36.56 7.36
N LEU A 16 20.80 35.62 8.19
CA LEU A 16 21.57 34.41 8.47
C LEU A 16 21.76 33.74 7.10
N ALA A 17 22.87 34.03 6.44
CA ALA A 17 23.20 33.43 5.17
C ALA A 17 23.54 31.97 5.49
N ALA A 18 22.63 31.06 5.13
CA ALA A 18 22.89 29.64 5.14
C ALA A 18 24.21 29.38 4.40
N ALA A 19 25.21 28.88 5.11
CA ALA A 19 26.51 28.61 4.51
C ALA A 19 26.44 27.29 3.74
N GLU A 20 26.98 27.29 2.52
CA GLU A 20 27.23 26.06 1.78
C GLU A 20 28.64 25.57 2.10
N ARG A 21 28.76 24.32 2.57
CA ARG A 21 30.03 23.72 2.98
C ARG A 21 30.26 22.43 2.22
N GLU A 22 31.36 22.36 1.48
CA GLU A 22 31.79 21.12 0.85
C GLU A 22 32.34 20.16 1.92
N VAL A 23 31.94 18.89 1.88
CA VAL A 23 32.36 17.86 2.82
C VAL A 23 33.08 16.78 2.04
N MET A 24 34.36 16.58 2.33
CA MET A 24 35.16 15.53 1.69
C MET A 24 34.87 14.15 2.32
N PRO A 25 34.91 13.05 1.54
CA PRO A 25 34.74 11.71 2.05
C PRO A 25 35.82 11.35 3.08
N GLY A 26 35.47 10.50 4.03
CA GLY A 26 36.38 10.08 5.11
C GLY A 26 35.65 9.60 6.35
N GLU A 27 36.41 9.01 7.26
CA GLU A 27 35.92 8.57 8.56
C GLU A 27 35.60 9.79 9.44
N GLY A 28 34.37 9.85 9.96
CA GLY A 28 33.90 10.94 10.82
C GLY A 28 33.75 12.31 10.14
N SER A 29 34.03 12.44 8.83
CA SER A 29 34.00 13.74 8.15
C SER A 29 32.60 14.35 8.11
N LEU A 30 31.58 13.54 7.84
CA LEU A 30 30.19 13.99 7.84
C LEU A 30 29.71 14.37 9.24
N ALA A 31 30.05 13.58 10.26
CA ALA A 31 29.71 13.88 11.65
C ALA A 31 30.35 15.19 12.12
N ALA A 32 31.62 15.41 11.78
CA ALA A 32 32.32 16.66 12.08
C ALA A 32 31.70 17.86 11.33
N ALA A 33 31.31 17.68 10.06
CA ALA A 33 30.65 18.72 9.28
C ALA A 33 29.29 19.09 9.86
N VAL A 34 28.49 18.10 10.28
CA VAL A 34 27.22 18.31 10.97
C VAL A 34 27.45 19.08 12.28
N ALA A 35 28.39 18.65 13.12
CA ALA A 35 28.71 19.29 14.40
C ALA A 35 29.20 20.74 14.26
N GLY A 36 29.88 21.06 13.16
CA GLY A 36 30.36 22.42 12.87
C GLY A 36 29.35 23.31 12.14
N ALA A 37 28.23 22.77 11.67
CA ALA A 37 27.21 23.50 10.92
C ALA A 37 26.32 24.36 11.82
N GLU A 38 25.87 25.50 11.29
CA GLU A 38 24.84 26.32 11.92
C GLU A 38 23.45 25.90 11.40
N PRO A 39 22.37 26.12 12.16
CA PRO A 39 21.01 25.88 11.67
C PRO A 39 20.73 26.61 10.36
N GLY A 40 20.27 25.87 9.35
CA GLY A 40 19.99 26.36 8.00
C GLY A 40 21.12 26.10 6.98
N ASP A 41 22.31 25.69 7.42
CA ASP A 41 23.44 25.42 6.52
C ASP A 41 23.15 24.26 5.55
N VAL A 42 23.92 24.22 4.45
CA VAL A 42 23.88 23.17 3.43
C VAL A 42 25.24 22.46 3.37
N LEU A 43 25.27 21.18 3.68
CA LEU A 43 26.43 20.31 3.54
C LEU A 43 26.40 19.62 2.17
N LYS A 44 27.38 19.91 1.32
CA LYS A 44 27.53 19.36 -0.02
C LYS A 44 28.57 18.23 -0.02
N LEU A 45 28.11 16.99 -0.15
CA LEU A 45 28.97 15.82 -0.23
C LEU A 45 29.60 15.72 -1.62
N SER A 46 30.90 15.46 -1.68
CA SER A 46 31.58 15.02 -2.90
C SER A 46 31.49 13.49 -3.04
N ASP A 47 31.83 12.97 -4.22
CA ASP A 47 31.85 11.52 -4.44
C ASP A 47 32.84 10.84 -3.48
N GLY A 48 32.41 9.72 -2.87
CA GLY A 48 33.23 8.92 -1.98
C GLY A 48 32.48 8.38 -0.77
N ALA A 49 33.21 7.66 0.08
CA ALA A 49 32.64 7.00 1.26
C ALA A 49 32.73 7.89 2.51
N TYR A 50 31.63 7.96 3.26
CA TYR A 50 31.49 8.62 4.55
C TYR A 50 31.13 7.56 5.58
N ALA A 51 32.08 7.21 6.45
CA ALA A 51 31.81 6.24 7.52
C ALA A 51 30.93 6.88 8.60
N GLY A 52 29.74 6.31 8.77
CA GLY A 52 28.77 6.61 9.82
C GLY A 52 28.88 5.64 11.00
N PRO A 53 27.85 5.58 11.88
CA PRO A 53 26.58 6.31 11.80
C PRO A 53 26.71 7.82 12.06
N VAL A 54 25.72 8.60 11.60
CA VAL A 54 25.66 10.06 11.82
C VAL A 54 24.30 10.48 12.37
N THR A 55 24.32 11.41 13.33
CA THR A 55 23.12 12.06 13.86
C THR A 55 23.05 13.50 13.36
N VAL A 56 21.93 13.87 12.75
CA VAL A 56 21.60 15.23 12.34
C VAL A 56 20.66 15.85 13.37
N ASP A 57 21.24 16.63 14.28
CA ASP A 57 20.64 17.19 15.49
C ASP A 57 20.38 18.70 15.40
N ARG A 58 20.49 19.28 14.21
CA ARG A 58 20.11 20.66 13.93
C ARG A 58 19.44 20.79 12.56
N PRO A 59 18.56 21.78 12.34
CA PRO A 59 17.96 22.03 11.02
C PRO A 59 19.06 22.31 9.99
N LEU A 60 19.22 21.48 8.98
CA LEU A 60 20.20 21.68 7.90
C LEU A 60 19.84 20.83 6.69
N ALA A 61 20.49 21.11 5.55
CA ALA A 61 20.41 20.26 4.37
C ALA A 61 21.71 19.48 4.15
N ILE A 62 21.63 18.21 3.78
CA ILE A 62 22.74 17.41 3.29
C ILE A 62 22.40 17.00 1.86
N THR A 63 23.23 17.38 0.91
CA THR A 63 23.03 17.08 -0.50
C THR A 63 24.30 16.50 -1.11
N GLY A 64 24.14 15.55 -2.01
CA GLY A 64 25.28 14.94 -2.69
C GLY A 64 24.87 14.18 -3.94
N PRO A 65 25.83 13.83 -4.79
CA PRO A 65 25.62 12.90 -5.89
C PRO A 65 25.38 11.48 -5.35
N ARG A 66 24.82 10.60 -6.18
CA ARG A 66 24.63 9.18 -5.85
C ARG A 66 25.94 8.46 -5.47
N GLY A 67 27.09 8.96 -5.94
CA GLY A 67 28.42 8.46 -5.59
C GLY A 67 28.93 8.85 -4.19
N ALA A 68 28.26 9.78 -3.50
CA ALA A 68 28.46 10.00 -2.07
C ALA A 68 27.75 8.88 -1.29
N VAL A 69 28.50 8.04 -0.58
CA VAL A 69 27.98 6.86 0.12
C VAL A 69 28.17 7.04 1.62
N VAL A 70 27.07 7.23 2.35
CA VAL A 70 27.06 7.19 3.82
C VAL A 70 26.85 5.75 4.25
N ASP A 71 27.86 5.15 4.89
CA ASP A 71 27.87 3.74 5.28
C ASP A 71 27.85 3.61 6.81
N GLY A 72 26.83 2.95 7.36
CA GLY A 72 26.67 2.72 8.81
C GLY A 72 27.57 1.64 9.38
N GLN A 73 28.39 0.97 8.55
CA GLN A 73 29.37 -0.05 8.96
C GLN A 73 28.79 -1.23 9.76
N GLY A 74 27.50 -1.52 9.57
CA GLY A 74 26.77 -2.56 10.28
C GLY A 74 26.35 -2.16 11.70
N LEU A 75 26.39 -0.87 12.05
CA LEU A 75 26.07 -0.35 13.38
C LEU A 75 24.82 0.52 13.36
N GLY A 76 23.79 0.11 14.10
CA GLY A 76 22.60 0.93 14.34
C GLY A 76 21.91 1.44 13.07
N SER A 77 21.34 2.64 13.14
CA SER A 77 20.83 3.36 11.96
C SER A 77 21.89 4.25 11.34
N VAL A 78 21.97 4.29 10.02
CA VAL A 78 23.06 4.97 9.28
C VAL A 78 22.98 6.48 9.45
N VAL A 79 21.81 7.07 9.20
CA VAL A 79 21.51 8.49 9.42
C VAL A 79 20.33 8.61 10.36
N THR A 80 20.55 9.21 11.53
CA THR A 80 19.48 9.51 12.50
C THR A 80 19.18 11.01 12.49
N ILE A 81 17.92 11.38 12.26
CA ILE A 81 17.45 12.76 12.28
C ILE A 81 16.72 13.00 13.59
N SER A 82 17.23 13.95 14.39
CA SER A 82 16.65 14.32 15.69
C SER A 82 16.26 15.79 15.79
N ALA A 83 16.40 16.56 14.71
CA ALA A 83 15.98 17.95 14.61
C ALA A 83 14.93 18.14 13.52
N PRO A 84 14.07 19.18 13.64
CA PRO A 84 13.12 19.50 12.60
C PRO A 84 13.80 20.13 11.38
N ASP A 85 13.07 20.17 10.27
CA ASP A 85 13.45 20.89 9.05
C ASP A 85 14.80 20.42 8.44
N VAL A 86 15.13 19.14 8.63
CA VAL A 86 16.30 18.50 8.02
C VAL A 86 15.96 17.99 6.62
N THR A 87 16.82 18.27 5.64
CA THR A 87 16.68 17.77 4.26
C THR A 87 17.86 16.89 3.87
N LEU A 88 17.61 15.69 3.34
CA LEU A 88 18.62 14.81 2.74
C LEU A 88 18.32 14.64 1.24
N THR A 89 19.30 14.87 0.35
CA THR A 89 19.06 14.84 -1.10
C THR A 89 20.16 14.16 -1.91
N GLY A 90 19.77 13.17 -2.73
CA GLY A 90 20.55 12.66 -3.89
C GLY A 90 21.62 11.60 -3.64
N PHE A 91 22.06 11.39 -2.40
CA PHE A 91 23.18 10.50 -2.08
C PHE A 91 22.75 9.06 -1.71
N THR A 92 23.72 8.18 -1.50
CA THR A 92 23.49 6.77 -1.14
C THR A 92 23.63 6.54 0.37
N VAL A 93 22.71 5.77 0.96
CA VAL A 93 22.71 5.38 2.38
C VAL A 93 22.70 3.85 2.49
N THR A 94 23.70 3.29 3.16
CA THR A 94 23.90 1.83 3.22
C THR A 94 24.48 1.35 4.54
N GLY A 95 24.42 0.04 4.78
CA GLY A 95 25.18 -0.61 5.84
C GLY A 95 24.66 -0.34 7.25
N SER A 96 23.34 -0.23 7.43
CA SER A 96 22.77 -0.25 8.79
C SER A 96 23.11 -1.55 9.53
N GLY A 97 22.93 -1.53 10.84
CA GLY A 97 22.82 -2.74 11.66
C GLY A 97 21.68 -3.67 11.22
N ARG A 98 21.52 -4.78 11.94
CA ARG A 98 20.60 -5.88 11.60
C ARG A 98 19.61 -6.20 12.71
N VAL A 99 19.49 -5.34 13.72
CA VAL A 99 18.60 -5.56 14.86
C VAL A 99 17.20 -5.08 14.51
N ASN A 100 16.29 -6.03 14.25
CA ASN A 100 14.91 -5.71 13.87
C ASN A 100 14.16 -5.00 15.01
N GLN A 101 14.39 -5.42 16.25
CA GLN A 101 13.73 -4.91 17.45
C GLN A 101 14.07 -3.44 17.72
N GLU A 102 15.28 -3.03 17.35
CA GLU A 102 15.75 -1.64 17.48
C GLU A 102 15.39 -0.79 16.26
N LEU A 103 14.82 -1.41 15.22
CA LEU A 103 14.49 -0.78 13.94
C LEU A 103 15.72 -0.09 13.34
N ASP A 104 16.81 -0.84 13.18
CA ASP A 104 17.98 -0.37 12.44
C ASP A 104 17.57 0.00 11.02
N ALA A 105 17.87 1.23 10.60
CA ALA A 105 17.42 1.77 9.32
C ALA A 105 18.55 2.47 8.56
N GLY A 106 18.37 2.62 7.24
CA GLY A 106 19.18 3.55 6.48
C GLY A 106 18.99 4.97 6.99
N VAL A 107 17.74 5.43 7.02
CA VAL A 107 17.39 6.74 7.59
C VAL A 107 16.34 6.57 8.68
N LYS A 108 16.58 7.15 9.85
CA LYS A 108 15.64 7.14 10.98
C LYS A 108 15.26 8.56 11.38
N ILE A 109 13.97 8.87 11.32
CA ILE A 109 13.41 10.17 11.69
C ILE A 109 12.76 9.99 13.07
N LEU A 110 13.30 10.65 14.08
CA LEU A 110 12.81 10.52 15.45
C LEU A 110 11.62 11.43 15.74
N GLN A 111 10.94 11.14 16.85
CA GLN A 111 9.88 11.99 17.37
C GLN A 111 10.41 13.41 17.63
N GLY A 112 9.71 14.42 17.11
CA GLY A 112 10.12 15.82 17.18
C GLY A 112 11.01 16.29 16.02
N ALA A 113 11.51 15.38 15.18
CA ALA A 113 12.16 15.71 13.91
C ALA A 113 11.11 16.00 12.82
N ASP A 114 10.29 17.02 13.06
CA ASP A 114 9.17 17.38 12.19
C ASP A 114 9.65 17.99 10.87
N ARG A 115 8.86 17.81 9.80
CA ARG A 115 9.11 18.38 8.45
C ARG A 115 10.44 17.95 7.84
N ALA A 116 10.96 16.80 8.24
CA ALA A 116 12.12 16.19 7.60
C ALA A 116 11.79 15.81 6.14
N ARG A 117 12.72 16.05 5.22
CA ARG A 117 12.56 15.79 3.78
C ARG A 117 13.67 14.86 3.28
N ILE A 118 13.31 13.67 2.82
CA ILE A 118 14.23 12.64 2.34
C ILE A 118 13.97 12.43 0.85
N GLU A 119 14.87 12.91 0.00
CA GLU A 119 14.59 13.08 -1.43
C GLU A 119 15.65 12.46 -2.33
N GLY A 120 15.22 11.62 -3.28
CA GLY A 120 16.12 11.11 -4.33
C GLY A 120 17.30 10.28 -3.81
N LEU A 121 17.21 9.71 -2.60
CA LEU A 121 18.26 8.85 -2.07
C LEU A 121 18.22 7.47 -2.73
N LEU A 122 19.39 6.84 -2.80
CA LEU A 122 19.49 5.38 -2.95
C LEU A 122 19.69 4.77 -1.56
N VAL A 123 18.72 3.99 -1.09
CA VAL A 123 18.74 3.35 0.22
C VAL A 123 18.85 1.85 0.04
N THR A 124 20.00 1.27 0.36
CA THR A 124 20.29 -0.14 0.06
C THR A 124 21.09 -0.81 1.17
N GLY A 125 21.03 -2.14 1.27
CA GLY A 125 21.86 -2.86 2.24
C GLY A 125 21.54 -2.56 3.72
N ASN A 126 20.32 -2.09 4.00
CA ASN A 126 19.85 -1.75 5.34
C ASN A 126 18.80 -2.76 5.83
N MET A 127 18.65 -2.89 7.15
CA MET A 127 17.63 -3.74 7.75
C MET A 127 16.23 -3.22 7.44
N HIS A 128 15.92 -1.98 7.82
CA HIS A 128 14.81 -1.19 7.28
C HIS A 128 15.35 -0.10 6.35
N GLY A 129 14.60 0.31 5.33
CA GLY A 129 15.02 1.40 4.45
C GLY A 129 14.96 2.75 5.17
N ILE A 130 13.74 3.26 5.38
CA ILE A 130 13.47 4.54 6.04
C ILE A 130 12.45 4.32 7.15
N ASP A 131 12.79 4.68 8.39
CA ASP A 131 11.90 4.63 9.56
C ASP A 131 11.47 6.05 9.95
N VAL A 132 10.18 6.35 9.79
CA VAL A 132 9.54 7.60 10.21
C VAL A 132 8.86 7.37 11.56
N HIS A 133 9.61 7.62 12.63
CA HIS A 133 9.27 7.22 13.98
C HIS A 133 8.84 8.42 14.84
N GLY A 134 7.64 8.93 14.58
CA GLY A 134 7.03 10.02 15.34
C GLY A 134 7.28 11.43 14.81
N GLY A 135 8.18 11.62 13.83
CA GLY A 135 8.38 12.93 13.18
C GLY A 135 7.14 13.33 12.40
N ARG A 136 6.61 14.54 12.59
CA ARG A 136 5.36 14.98 11.95
C ARG A 136 5.63 15.61 10.59
N ASP A 137 4.68 15.51 9.67
CA ASP A 137 4.73 16.19 8.37
C ASP A 137 6.01 15.87 7.57
N ALA A 138 6.56 14.67 7.76
CA ALA A 138 7.75 14.20 7.06
C ALA A 138 7.43 13.90 5.58
N ALA A 139 8.37 14.17 4.69
CA ALA A 139 8.25 13.88 3.26
C ALA A 139 9.37 12.93 2.82
N VAL A 140 9.00 11.77 2.28
CA VAL A 140 9.92 10.78 1.70
C VAL A 140 9.56 10.65 0.23
N VAL A 141 10.37 11.27 -0.63
CA VAL A 141 10.01 11.56 -2.02
C VAL A 141 11.05 11.03 -3.00
N ALA A 142 10.61 10.31 -4.03
CA ALA A 142 11.44 9.87 -5.15
C ALA A 142 12.68 9.05 -4.75
N ASN A 143 12.63 8.30 -3.64
CA ASN A 143 13.74 7.45 -3.19
C ASN A 143 13.67 6.08 -3.87
N GLU A 144 14.85 5.51 -4.10
CA GLU A 144 15.01 4.12 -4.54
C GLU A 144 15.45 3.28 -3.34
N ILE A 145 14.58 2.35 -2.90
CA ILE A 145 14.80 1.53 -1.70
C ILE A 145 14.93 0.07 -2.12
N VAL A 146 16.12 -0.50 -1.89
CA VAL A 146 16.42 -1.90 -2.18
C VAL A 146 16.66 -2.63 -0.86
N GLY A 147 15.63 -3.35 -0.41
CA GLY A 147 15.65 -4.10 0.84
C GLY A 147 16.49 -5.38 0.78
N THR A 148 16.63 -6.02 1.93
CA THR A 148 17.34 -7.31 2.02
C THR A 148 16.53 -8.45 1.39
N ASN A 149 17.23 -9.45 0.85
CA ASN A 149 16.62 -10.62 0.22
C ASN A 149 16.85 -11.92 1.03
N SER A 150 16.77 -11.85 2.38
CA SER A 150 16.88 -13.05 3.23
C SER A 150 15.86 -14.11 2.81
N PRO A 151 16.19 -15.41 2.74
CA PRO A 151 15.22 -16.46 2.39
C PRO A 151 13.98 -16.47 3.29
N ARG A 152 14.12 -16.05 4.56
CA ARG A 152 13.00 -15.94 5.50
C ARG A 152 12.39 -14.55 5.44
N MET A 153 11.22 -14.43 4.81
CA MET A 153 10.51 -13.16 4.63
C MET A 153 10.33 -12.37 5.93
N ASN A 154 9.99 -13.06 7.04
CA ASN A 154 9.72 -12.41 8.32
C ASN A 154 10.96 -11.85 9.02
N GLU A 155 12.17 -12.26 8.63
CA GLU A 155 13.44 -11.74 9.16
C GLU A 155 13.89 -10.46 8.44
N ARG A 156 13.23 -10.07 7.34
CA ARG A 156 13.53 -8.84 6.61
C ARG A 156 12.87 -7.64 7.30
N GLY A 157 13.47 -6.46 7.19
CA GLY A 157 12.81 -5.21 7.55
C GLY A 157 11.97 -4.63 6.40
N ASN A 158 11.26 -3.55 6.69
CA ASN A 158 10.37 -2.90 5.73
C ASN A 158 11.15 -1.89 4.87
N GLY A 159 10.62 -1.56 3.68
CA GLY A 159 11.14 -0.48 2.85
C GLY A 159 10.98 0.87 3.55
N ILE A 160 9.74 1.23 3.88
CA ILE A 160 9.40 2.40 4.69
C ILE A 160 8.53 1.96 5.87
N TYR A 161 8.93 2.30 7.08
CA TYR A 161 8.12 2.13 8.27
C TYR A 161 7.64 3.50 8.78
N VAL A 162 6.34 3.64 9.06
CA VAL A 162 5.74 4.85 9.62
C VAL A 162 5.07 4.50 10.92
N TRP A 163 5.51 5.10 12.02
CA TRP A 163 4.93 4.89 13.34
C TRP A 163 4.59 6.22 14.00
N ASN A 164 3.32 6.39 14.39
CA ASN A 164 2.81 7.57 15.12
C ASN A 164 3.26 8.92 14.53
N SER A 165 3.24 9.02 13.19
CA SER A 165 3.86 10.11 12.43
C SER A 165 2.83 10.73 11.48
N PRO A 166 1.96 11.60 12.00
CA PRO A 166 0.86 12.16 11.23
C PRO A 166 1.34 13.20 10.22
N GLY A 167 0.59 13.34 9.11
CA GLY A 167 0.93 14.28 8.04
C GLY A 167 2.02 13.78 7.08
N THR A 168 2.43 12.50 7.20
CA THR A 168 3.52 11.95 6.38
C THR A 168 3.14 11.87 4.91
N LEU A 169 4.02 12.36 4.04
CA LEU A 169 3.95 12.20 2.59
C LEU A 169 4.97 11.17 2.12
N LEU A 170 4.49 10.09 1.51
CA LEU A 170 5.33 9.11 0.80
C LEU A 170 4.99 9.18 -0.69
N GLU A 171 5.87 9.77 -1.49
CA GLU A 171 5.57 10.06 -2.90
C GLU A 171 6.63 9.54 -3.87
N GLY A 172 6.20 8.85 -4.92
CA GLY A 172 7.09 8.51 -6.05
C GLY A 172 8.26 7.60 -5.70
N ASN A 173 8.21 6.88 -4.57
CA ASN A 173 9.29 5.99 -4.16
C ASN A 173 9.21 4.67 -4.94
N VAL A 174 10.37 4.08 -5.23
CA VAL A 174 10.50 2.76 -5.83
C VAL A 174 11.07 1.82 -4.78
N ILE A 175 10.30 0.80 -4.39
CA ILE A 175 10.65 -0.11 -3.30
C ILE A 175 10.69 -1.53 -3.83
N ARG A 176 11.81 -2.22 -3.60
CA ARG A 176 11.99 -3.61 -4.02
C ARG A 176 12.71 -4.42 -2.95
N TYR A 177 12.26 -5.65 -2.74
CA TYR A 177 12.77 -6.55 -1.69
C TYR A 177 12.63 -5.99 -0.27
N GLY A 178 12.98 -6.79 0.73
CA GLY A 178 12.58 -6.57 2.12
C GLY A 178 11.31 -7.36 2.46
N ARG A 179 10.66 -6.98 3.56
CA ARG A 179 9.42 -7.58 4.03
C ARG A 179 8.21 -6.87 3.45
N ASP A 180 7.85 -5.70 3.97
CA ASP A 180 6.74 -4.89 3.46
C ASP A 180 7.29 -3.62 2.79
N GLY A 181 6.59 -3.11 1.76
CA GLY A 181 6.98 -1.90 1.04
C GLY A 181 6.80 -0.68 1.93
N ILE A 182 5.54 -0.35 2.22
CA ILE A 182 5.15 0.68 3.19
C ILE A 182 4.37 0.02 4.31
N PHE A 183 4.93 0.01 5.52
CA PHE A 183 4.22 -0.39 6.72
C PHE A 183 3.87 0.84 7.56
N SER A 184 2.59 1.09 7.80
CA SER A 184 2.12 2.27 8.55
C SER A 184 1.31 1.82 9.74
N ASN A 185 1.77 2.16 10.95
CA ASN A 185 1.18 1.73 12.20
C ASN A 185 0.84 2.93 13.10
N ALA A 186 -0.37 2.94 13.65
CA ALA A 186 -0.85 3.94 14.62
C ALA A 186 -0.61 5.39 14.16
N SER A 187 -0.81 5.68 12.87
CA SER A 187 -0.60 7.00 12.26
C SER A 187 -1.87 7.57 11.61
N ALA A 188 -1.87 8.86 11.26
CA ALA A 188 -3.06 9.51 10.72
C ALA A 188 -2.75 10.67 9.76
N ASP A 189 -3.75 11.02 8.95
CA ASP A 189 -3.71 12.24 8.12
C ASP A 189 -2.54 12.26 7.12
N SER A 190 -2.17 11.08 6.60
CA SER A 190 -1.02 10.87 5.71
C SER A 190 -1.43 10.65 4.24
N VAL A 191 -0.49 10.81 3.32
CA VAL A 191 -0.68 10.60 1.87
C VAL A 191 0.44 9.74 1.31
N TYR A 192 0.10 8.56 0.80
CA TYR A 192 1.03 7.63 0.15
C TYR A 192 0.63 7.52 -1.32
N ARG A 193 1.37 8.16 -2.23
CA ARG A 193 0.95 8.27 -3.63
C ARG A 193 2.04 8.03 -4.66
N GLY A 194 1.66 7.44 -5.79
CA GLY A 194 2.56 7.26 -6.93
C GLY A 194 3.78 6.37 -6.66
N ASN A 195 3.75 5.52 -5.62
CA ASN A 195 4.86 4.63 -5.28
C ASN A 195 4.77 3.32 -6.09
N VAL A 196 5.92 2.75 -6.44
CA VAL A 196 6.03 1.45 -7.13
C VAL A 196 6.68 0.45 -6.18
N MET A 197 6.00 -0.68 -5.91
CA MET A 197 6.40 -1.66 -4.89
C MET A 197 6.38 -3.07 -5.48
N ARG A 198 7.53 -3.77 -5.43
CA ARG A 198 7.71 -5.06 -6.09
C ARG A 198 8.48 -6.08 -5.26
N ASP A 199 8.15 -7.36 -5.44
CA ASP A 199 8.88 -8.50 -4.85
C ASP A 199 8.92 -8.47 -3.29
N LEU A 200 7.81 -8.03 -2.69
CA LEU A 200 7.61 -7.88 -1.24
C LEU A 200 6.55 -8.88 -0.73
N ARG A 201 6.44 -8.97 0.59
CA ARG A 201 5.26 -9.55 1.24
C ARG A 201 4.05 -8.66 0.96
N PHE A 202 3.98 -7.47 1.55
CA PHE A 202 2.89 -6.52 1.33
C PHE A 202 3.40 -5.25 0.64
N ALA A 203 2.73 -4.74 -0.39
CA ALA A 203 3.09 -3.44 -0.95
C ALA A 203 2.76 -2.32 0.04
N VAL A 204 1.49 -2.26 0.47
CA VAL A 204 1.04 -1.35 1.54
C VAL A 204 0.37 -2.14 2.64
N HIS A 205 0.82 -1.92 3.88
CA HIS A 205 0.32 -2.58 5.07
C HIS A 205 -0.05 -1.54 6.13
N PHE A 206 -1.34 -1.40 6.41
CA PHE A 206 -1.84 -0.50 7.45
C PHE A 206 -2.25 -1.26 8.70
N MET A 207 -1.85 -0.75 9.85
CA MET A 207 -2.32 -1.16 11.16
C MET A 207 -2.76 0.09 11.93
N TYR A 208 -4.02 0.15 12.35
CA TYR A 208 -4.54 1.22 13.20
C TYR A 208 -4.36 2.64 12.64
N THR A 209 -4.59 2.83 11.33
CA THR A 209 -4.47 4.14 10.67
C THR A 209 -5.79 4.89 10.57
N ARG A 210 -5.73 6.22 10.43
CA ARG A 210 -6.92 7.06 10.28
C ARG A 210 -6.73 8.14 9.21
N ASN A 211 -7.76 8.37 8.39
CA ASN A 211 -7.78 9.45 7.40
C ASN A 211 -6.51 9.48 6.52
N THR A 212 -6.07 8.31 6.06
CA THR A 212 -4.85 8.18 5.25
C THR A 212 -5.23 7.83 3.82
N GLU A 213 -4.59 8.52 2.86
CA GLU A 213 -4.77 8.30 1.43
C GLU A 213 -3.67 7.40 0.87
N VAL A 214 -4.07 6.41 0.08
CA VAL A 214 -3.22 5.53 -0.73
C VAL A 214 -3.70 5.68 -2.16
N SER A 215 -3.00 6.47 -2.97
CA SER A 215 -3.47 6.84 -4.31
C SER A 215 -2.46 6.68 -5.45
N GLY A 216 -2.89 6.12 -6.58
CA GLY A 216 -2.04 5.99 -7.77
C GLY A 216 -0.80 5.12 -7.56
N ASN A 217 -0.77 4.25 -6.56
CA ASN A 217 0.36 3.36 -6.30
C ASN A 217 0.26 2.10 -7.15
N VAL A 218 1.41 1.47 -7.40
CA VAL A 218 1.53 0.25 -8.21
C VAL A 218 2.19 -0.85 -7.38
N SER A 219 1.45 -1.93 -7.14
CA SER A 219 1.91 -3.17 -6.54
C SER A 219 2.10 -4.22 -7.64
N ILE A 220 3.27 -4.85 -7.71
CA ILE A 220 3.59 -5.83 -8.75
C ILE A 220 4.28 -7.06 -8.16
N GLY A 221 3.65 -8.22 -8.31
CA GLY A 221 4.28 -9.49 -7.95
C GLY A 221 4.64 -9.61 -6.47
N ASN A 222 3.84 -9.00 -5.58
CA ASN A 222 3.97 -9.14 -4.13
C ASN A 222 3.11 -10.30 -3.62
N HIS A 223 3.29 -10.72 -2.36
CA HIS A 223 2.38 -11.70 -1.76
C HIS A 223 0.97 -11.10 -1.59
N LEU A 224 0.89 -9.81 -1.26
CA LEU A 224 -0.33 -9.03 -1.14
C LEU A 224 -0.10 -7.60 -1.65
N GLY A 225 -1.07 -7.05 -2.38
CA GLY A 225 -1.04 -5.65 -2.79
C GLY A 225 -1.30 -4.69 -1.63
N PHE A 226 -2.57 -4.40 -1.38
CA PHE A 226 -3.00 -3.39 -0.42
C PHE A 226 -3.73 -4.03 0.76
N ALA A 227 -3.08 -4.13 1.92
CA ALA A 227 -3.65 -4.63 3.17
C ALA A 227 -4.05 -3.47 4.10
N ILE A 228 -5.34 -3.18 4.16
CA ILE A 228 -5.90 -2.13 5.02
C ILE A 228 -6.50 -2.77 6.25
N MET A 229 -5.78 -2.72 7.39
CA MET A 229 -6.18 -3.41 8.62
C MET A 229 -6.47 -2.44 9.77
N PHE A 230 -7.55 -2.71 10.51
CA PHE A 230 -7.95 -1.97 11.73
C PHE A 230 -8.01 -0.44 11.56
N SER A 231 -8.36 0.02 10.37
CA SER A 231 -8.20 1.43 9.97
C SER A 231 -9.54 2.09 9.67
N ASN A 232 -9.57 3.43 9.70
CA ASN A 232 -10.81 4.18 9.54
C ASN A 232 -10.65 5.38 8.61
N ARG A 233 -11.61 5.60 7.71
CA ARG A 233 -11.61 6.69 6.71
C ARG A 233 -10.38 6.66 5.78
N ALA A 234 -9.93 5.47 5.41
CA ALA A 234 -8.88 5.33 4.41
C ALA A 234 -9.43 5.68 3.01
N LYS A 235 -8.61 6.35 2.19
CA LYS A 235 -8.93 6.59 0.77
C LYS A 235 -7.98 5.75 -0.07
N ILE A 236 -8.48 4.75 -0.77
CA ILE A 236 -7.72 3.83 -1.60
C ILE A 236 -8.13 4.09 -3.05
N LEU A 237 -7.38 4.95 -3.74
CA LEU A 237 -7.81 5.58 -4.98
C LEU A 237 -6.90 5.25 -6.16
N ASN A 238 -7.43 4.76 -7.27
CA ASN A 238 -6.68 4.63 -8.52
C ASN A 238 -5.38 3.80 -8.43
N ASN A 239 -5.32 2.83 -7.50
CA ASN A 239 -4.14 1.97 -7.36
C ASN A 239 -4.21 0.78 -8.32
N LEU A 240 -3.04 0.23 -8.65
CA LEU A 240 -2.88 -0.96 -9.48
C LEU A 240 -2.26 -2.08 -8.65
N SER A 241 -2.92 -3.24 -8.58
CA SER A 241 -2.37 -4.49 -8.05
C SER A 241 -2.27 -5.51 -9.17
N LEU A 242 -1.04 -5.84 -9.55
CA LEU A 242 -0.71 -6.55 -10.77
C LEU A 242 0.10 -7.81 -10.47
N GLY A 243 -0.53 -8.98 -10.62
CA GLY A 243 0.13 -10.26 -10.38
C GLY A 243 0.49 -10.52 -8.92
N ASP A 244 -0.19 -9.85 -7.97
CA ASP A 244 -0.05 -10.17 -6.55
C ASP A 244 -0.64 -11.55 -6.24
N ARG A 245 -0.04 -12.28 -5.29
CA ARG A 245 -0.31 -13.72 -5.07
C ARG A 245 -1.67 -14.00 -4.40
N GLU A 246 -1.82 -13.54 -3.15
CA GLU A 246 -2.89 -13.99 -2.25
C GLU A 246 -4.08 -13.03 -2.29
N HIS A 247 -3.83 -11.73 -2.07
CA HIS A 247 -4.86 -10.70 -2.16
C HIS A 247 -4.37 -9.47 -2.91
N GLY A 248 -5.24 -8.89 -3.74
CA GLY A 248 -4.94 -7.64 -4.42
C GLY A 248 -5.27 -6.45 -3.55
N LEU A 249 -6.49 -6.44 -3.01
CA LEU A 249 -6.96 -5.47 -2.03
C LEU A 249 -7.69 -6.17 -0.88
N MET A 250 -7.26 -5.92 0.34
CA MET A 250 -7.85 -6.45 1.56
C MET A 250 -8.33 -5.33 2.47
N LEU A 251 -9.59 -5.41 2.89
CA LEU A 251 -10.21 -4.60 3.93
C LEU A 251 -10.51 -5.50 5.14
N ASN A 252 -9.71 -5.37 6.19
CA ASN A 252 -9.86 -6.18 7.40
C ASN A 252 -10.07 -5.28 8.62
N TYR A 253 -11.25 -5.29 9.24
CA TYR A 253 -11.63 -4.28 10.25
C TYR A 253 -11.44 -2.83 9.74
N ALA A 254 -11.54 -2.62 8.42
CA ALA A 254 -11.44 -1.32 7.79
C ALA A 254 -12.83 -0.69 7.62
N ASN A 255 -13.00 0.55 8.09
CA ASN A 255 -14.31 1.17 8.19
C ASN A 255 -14.36 2.56 7.55
N ASN A 256 -15.52 2.92 7.01
CA ASN A 256 -15.77 4.23 6.38
C ASN A 256 -14.74 4.57 5.28
N ALA A 257 -14.16 3.57 4.62
CA ALA A 257 -13.18 3.74 3.58
C ALA A 257 -13.84 4.09 2.24
N ASP A 258 -13.10 4.82 1.41
CA ASP A 258 -13.41 5.10 0.01
C ASP A 258 -12.42 4.30 -0.85
N VAL A 259 -12.93 3.28 -1.55
CA VAL A 259 -12.15 2.39 -2.41
C VAL A 259 -12.64 2.60 -3.84
N THR A 260 -11.95 3.45 -4.58
CA THR A 260 -12.44 3.94 -5.87
C THR A 260 -11.39 3.86 -6.98
N GLY A 261 -11.79 3.39 -8.16
CA GLY A 261 -10.96 3.43 -9.36
C GLY A 261 -9.76 2.48 -9.36
N ASN A 262 -9.70 1.49 -8.46
CA ASN A 262 -8.57 0.57 -8.37
C ASN A 262 -8.67 -0.56 -9.40
N LEU A 263 -7.54 -1.03 -9.89
CA LEU A 263 -7.41 -2.21 -10.73
C LEU A 263 -6.69 -3.32 -9.97
N VAL A 264 -7.29 -4.51 -9.93
CA VAL A 264 -6.64 -5.74 -9.51
C VAL A 264 -6.70 -6.74 -10.66
N ARG A 265 -5.53 -7.25 -11.09
CA ARG A 265 -5.45 -8.30 -12.11
C ARG A 265 -4.20 -9.17 -11.99
N GLY A 266 -4.15 -10.24 -12.77
CA GLY A 266 -2.95 -11.05 -12.97
C GLY A 266 -2.89 -12.34 -12.17
N GLY A 267 -4.03 -12.98 -11.89
CA GLY A 267 -4.06 -14.33 -11.31
C GLY A 267 -4.03 -14.38 -9.78
N THR A 268 -4.29 -13.27 -9.10
CA THR A 268 -4.42 -13.20 -7.64
C THR A 268 -5.49 -14.16 -7.13
N LYS A 269 -5.26 -14.84 -6.00
CA LYS A 269 -6.26 -15.76 -5.43
C LYS A 269 -7.56 -15.05 -5.07
N LYS A 270 -7.49 -13.87 -4.43
CA LYS A 270 -8.66 -13.04 -4.11
C LYS A 270 -8.41 -11.60 -4.57
N CYS A 271 -9.20 -11.11 -5.51
CA CYS A 271 -9.09 -9.74 -6.02
C CYS A 271 -9.40 -8.72 -4.89
N LEU A 272 -10.59 -8.86 -4.30
CA LEU A 272 -11.06 -8.07 -3.17
C LEU A 272 -11.44 -8.98 -2.01
N PHE A 273 -10.88 -8.74 -0.81
CA PHE A 273 -11.27 -9.45 0.41
C PHE A 273 -11.78 -8.48 1.46
N ILE A 274 -12.97 -8.77 1.99
CA ILE A 274 -13.67 -7.93 2.97
C ILE A 274 -13.99 -8.79 4.19
N TYR A 275 -13.34 -8.46 5.29
CA TYR A 275 -13.49 -9.13 6.58
C TYR A 275 -13.83 -8.11 7.67
N ASN A 276 -15.01 -8.28 8.28
CA ASN A 276 -15.54 -7.43 9.34
C ASN A 276 -15.33 -5.91 9.10
N ALA A 277 -15.61 -5.48 7.87
CA ALA A 277 -15.36 -4.14 7.38
C ALA A 277 -16.69 -3.49 7.02
N HIS A 278 -16.95 -2.28 7.54
CA HIS A 278 -18.27 -1.66 7.49
C HIS A 278 -18.27 -0.25 6.90
N LYS A 279 -19.41 0.12 6.31
CA LYS A 279 -19.67 1.49 5.80
C LYS A 279 -18.67 1.95 4.74
N ASN A 280 -18.08 1.04 3.99
CA ASN A 280 -17.13 1.37 2.94
C ASN A 280 -17.86 1.64 1.63
N LEU A 281 -17.36 2.61 0.86
CA LEU A 281 -17.72 2.86 -0.52
C LEU A 281 -16.73 2.10 -1.41
N ILE A 282 -17.25 1.23 -2.28
CA ILE A 282 -16.44 0.45 -3.22
C ILE A 282 -17.02 0.71 -4.61
N TRP A 283 -16.37 1.63 -5.34
CA TRP A 283 -16.93 2.27 -6.52
C TRP A 283 -15.98 2.26 -7.72
N ASP A 284 -16.49 1.97 -8.92
CA ASP A 284 -15.74 1.96 -10.20
C ASP A 284 -14.35 1.26 -10.14
N ASN A 285 -14.24 0.15 -9.40
CA ASN A 285 -13.04 -0.69 -9.40
C ASN A 285 -13.14 -1.81 -10.43
N ARG A 286 -12.01 -2.27 -10.94
CA ARG A 286 -11.93 -3.42 -11.86
C ARG A 286 -11.19 -4.57 -11.21
N PHE A 287 -11.84 -5.73 -11.12
CA PHE A 287 -11.34 -6.96 -10.53
C PHE A 287 -11.34 -8.05 -11.59
N GLU A 288 -10.16 -8.40 -12.11
CA GLU A 288 -10.03 -9.17 -13.34
C GLU A 288 -9.10 -10.40 -13.21
N GLY A 289 -9.59 -11.56 -13.65
CA GLY A 289 -8.77 -12.76 -13.79
C GLY A 289 -8.27 -13.34 -12.46
N CYS A 290 -8.99 -13.10 -11.37
CA CYS A 290 -8.67 -13.63 -10.05
C CYS A 290 -9.31 -15.01 -9.79
N GLY A 291 -8.79 -15.73 -8.80
CA GLY A 291 -9.43 -16.95 -8.29
C GLY A 291 -10.83 -16.67 -7.73
N ILE A 292 -10.96 -15.62 -6.93
CA ILE A 292 -12.22 -15.06 -6.43
C ILE A 292 -12.23 -13.56 -6.71
N GLY A 293 -13.28 -13.04 -7.34
CA GLY A 293 -13.45 -11.60 -7.61
C GLY A 293 -13.62 -10.80 -6.32
N ILE A 294 -14.63 -11.14 -5.53
CA ILE A 294 -14.84 -10.59 -4.17
C ILE A 294 -15.15 -11.71 -3.18
N HIS A 295 -14.38 -11.77 -2.09
CA HIS A 295 -14.69 -12.60 -0.93
C HIS A 295 -15.17 -11.73 0.22
N PHE A 296 -16.44 -11.87 0.59
CA PHE A 296 -17.13 -11.04 1.57
C PHE A 296 -17.61 -11.89 2.74
N THR A 297 -17.09 -11.63 3.94
CA THR A 297 -17.32 -12.49 5.12
C THR A 297 -17.36 -11.71 6.44
N ALA A 298 -17.52 -12.45 7.54
CA ALA A 298 -17.42 -12.00 8.93
C ALA A 298 -18.34 -10.82 9.30
N GLY A 299 -19.58 -10.83 8.80
CA GLY A 299 -20.59 -9.84 9.20
C GLY A 299 -20.32 -8.41 8.72
N SER A 300 -19.51 -8.24 7.67
CA SER A 300 -19.30 -6.94 7.02
C SER A 300 -20.65 -6.33 6.58
N GLU A 301 -20.86 -5.05 6.87
CA GLU A 301 -22.20 -4.42 6.82
C GLU A 301 -22.17 -2.99 6.28
N LYS A 302 -23.27 -2.57 5.66
CA LYS A 302 -23.49 -1.19 5.16
C LYS A 302 -22.44 -0.73 4.14
N ASN A 303 -21.78 -1.66 3.47
CA ASN A 303 -20.89 -1.34 2.36
C ASN A 303 -21.73 -1.06 1.11
N VAL A 304 -21.34 -0.04 0.34
CA VAL A 304 -21.93 0.27 -0.96
C VAL A 304 -21.01 -0.29 -2.03
N LEU A 305 -21.51 -1.21 -2.85
CA LEU A 305 -20.78 -1.84 -3.95
C LEU A 305 -21.51 -1.52 -5.27
N THR A 306 -20.98 -0.61 -6.08
CA THR A 306 -21.61 -0.18 -7.34
C THR A 306 -20.57 0.29 -8.35
N GLY A 307 -20.86 0.23 -9.64
CA GLY A 307 -19.99 0.69 -10.72
C GLY A 307 -18.78 -0.21 -10.99
N ASN A 308 -18.54 -1.24 -10.17
CA ASN A 308 -17.37 -2.09 -10.31
C ASN A 308 -17.51 -3.05 -11.49
N ALA A 309 -16.39 -3.58 -11.98
CA ALA A 309 -16.35 -4.59 -13.03
C ALA A 309 -15.63 -5.85 -12.55
N PHE A 310 -16.36 -6.97 -12.49
CA PHE A 310 -15.85 -8.29 -12.14
C PHE A 310 -15.74 -9.15 -13.40
N ILE A 311 -14.51 -9.38 -13.85
CA ILE A 311 -14.23 -9.88 -15.20
C ILE A 311 -13.38 -11.15 -15.13
N ALA A 312 -13.86 -12.22 -15.76
CA ALA A 312 -13.11 -13.48 -15.94
C ALA A 312 -12.49 -14.04 -14.64
N ASN A 313 -13.08 -13.75 -13.48
CA ASN A 313 -12.70 -14.41 -12.24
C ASN A 313 -13.24 -15.83 -12.24
N ARG A 314 -12.51 -16.79 -11.66
CA ARG A 314 -12.96 -18.20 -11.59
C ARG A 314 -14.25 -18.32 -10.79
N GLU A 315 -14.35 -17.56 -9.70
CA GLU A 315 -15.57 -17.36 -8.91
C GLU A 315 -15.77 -15.86 -8.75
N GLN A 316 -16.86 -15.28 -9.25
CA GLN A 316 -17.03 -13.82 -9.16
C GLN A 316 -17.18 -13.36 -7.71
N VAL A 317 -17.96 -14.09 -6.93
CA VAL A 317 -18.35 -13.69 -5.57
C VAL A 317 -18.34 -14.91 -4.68
N ARG A 318 -17.66 -14.79 -3.54
CA ARG A 318 -17.79 -15.71 -2.41
C ARG A 318 -18.39 -14.94 -1.23
N TYR A 319 -19.67 -15.13 -0.96
CA TYR A 319 -20.38 -14.46 0.13
C TYR A 319 -20.68 -15.44 1.25
N VAL A 320 -20.11 -15.19 2.43
CA VAL A 320 -20.35 -15.99 3.64
C VAL A 320 -21.16 -15.16 4.62
N GLY A 321 -22.48 -15.28 4.54
CA GLY A 321 -23.43 -14.61 5.43
C GLY A 321 -24.87 -15.04 5.19
N THR A 322 -25.76 -14.69 6.11
CA THR A 322 -27.19 -15.08 6.09
C THR A 322 -28.12 -13.91 5.76
N ARG A 323 -27.57 -12.73 5.44
CA ARG A 323 -28.35 -11.52 5.19
C ARG A 323 -28.52 -11.28 3.69
N ASN A 324 -29.60 -10.59 3.33
CA ASN A 324 -29.76 -10.06 1.99
C ASN A 324 -28.91 -8.79 1.83
N MET A 325 -28.12 -8.76 0.77
CA MET A 325 -27.24 -7.64 0.44
C MET A 325 -27.58 -7.13 -0.96
N GLU A 326 -27.85 -5.83 -1.06
CA GLU A 326 -28.05 -5.16 -2.34
C GLU A 326 -26.74 -4.51 -2.78
N TRP A 327 -26.22 -4.94 -3.92
CA TRP A 327 -25.02 -4.43 -4.58
C TRP A 327 -25.39 -3.62 -5.83
N SER A 328 -26.34 -2.70 -5.62
CA SER A 328 -26.60 -1.58 -6.50
C SER A 328 -26.95 -0.36 -5.65
N HIS A 329 -26.74 0.83 -6.20
CA HIS A 329 -27.05 2.09 -5.55
C HIS A 329 -27.67 3.04 -6.57
N GLU A 330 -28.80 3.65 -6.23
CA GLU A 330 -29.52 4.61 -7.08
C GLU A 330 -29.73 4.14 -8.54
N GLY A 331 -30.06 2.86 -8.72
CA GLY A 331 -30.31 2.27 -10.03
C GLY A 331 -29.05 1.95 -10.83
N ARG A 332 -27.86 1.97 -10.20
CA ARG A 332 -26.60 1.57 -10.81
C ARG A 332 -25.97 0.42 -10.03
N GLY A 333 -25.73 -0.70 -10.70
CA GLY A 333 -25.08 -1.89 -10.15
C GLY A 333 -23.65 -2.05 -10.65
N ASN A 334 -23.19 -3.29 -10.76
CA ASN A 334 -21.85 -3.68 -11.18
C ASN A 334 -21.92 -4.47 -12.49
N PHE A 335 -20.79 -4.54 -13.20
CA PHE A 335 -20.63 -5.42 -14.36
C PHE A 335 -20.12 -6.79 -13.92
N TRP A 336 -20.77 -7.85 -14.42
CA TRP A 336 -20.45 -9.25 -14.10
C TRP A 336 -20.25 -10.04 -15.40
N SER A 337 -19.02 -10.45 -15.69
CA SER A 337 -18.72 -11.14 -16.96
C SER A 337 -19.36 -12.52 -17.11
N ASP A 338 -19.86 -13.12 -16.02
CA ASP A 338 -20.57 -14.40 -16.00
C ASP A 338 -22.10 -14.23 -16.05
N HIS A 339 -22.61 -13.00 -16.19
CA HIS A 339 -24.04 -12.72 -16.25
C HIS A 339 -24.52 -12.67 -17.72
N PRO A 340 -25.22 -13.71 -18.20
CA PRO A 340 -25.87 -13.66 -19.51
C PRO A 340 -27.12 -12.79 -19.41
N ALA A 341 -27.00 -11.52 -19.79
CA ALA A 341 -28.06 -10.52 -19.71
C ALA A 341 -28.40 -9.89 -21.06
N PHE A 342 -29.62 -9.35 -21.14
CA PHE A 342 -30.11 -8.52 -22.23
C PHE A 342 -30.50 -7.15 -21.68
N ASP A 343 -30.43 -6.15 -22.56
CA ASP A 343 -30.84 -4.78 -22.33
C ASP A 343 -31.75 -4.40 -23.51
N LEU A 344 -33.06 -4.64 -23.33
CA LEU A 344 -34.06 -4.45 -24.38
C LEU A 344 -34.48 -2.98 -24.52
N ASN A 345 -34.35 -2.19 -23.45
CA ASN A 345 -34.71 -0.78 -23.43
C ASN A 345 -33.54 0.14 -23.85
N GLY A 346 -32.32 -0.38 -23.91
CA GLY A 346 -31.10 0.30 -24.37
C GLY A 346 -30.51 1.29 -23.37
N ASP A 347 -30.81 1.14 -22.07
CA ASP A 347 -30.35 2.08 -21.03
C ASP A 347 -28.97 1.75 -20.45
N GLY A 348 -28.36 0.64 -20.89
CA GLY A 348 -27.05 0.17 -20.44
C GLY A 348 -27.08 -0.64 -19.16
N ILE A 349 -28.26 -0.95 -18.62
CA ILE A 349 -28.50 -1.81 -17.46
C ILE A 349 -29.17 -3.11 -17.94
N ALA A 350 -28.81 -4.23 -17.33
CA ALA A 350 -29.45 -5.50 -17.60
C ALA A 350 -30.90 -5.51 -17.09
N ASP A 351 -31.83 -5.96 -17.92
CA ASP A 351 -33.24 -6.13 -17.54
C ASP A 351 -33.44 -7.20 -16.45
N SER A 352 -32.45 -8.07 -16.25
CA SER A 352 -32.45 -9.13 -15.23
C SER A 352 -31.55 -8.80 -14.05
N PHE A 353 -31.95 -9.19 -12.84
CA PHE A 353 -31.09 -9.09 -11.66
C PHE A 353 -29.93 -10.09 -11.72
N TYR A 354 -28.77 -9.66 -11.25
CA TYR A 354 -27.67 -10.57 -10.97
C TYR A 354 -27.78 -11.08 -9.52
N ARG A 355 -27.60 -12.39 -9.36
CA ARG A 355 -27.51 -13.05 -8.06
C ARG A 355 -26.36 -14.03 -8.11
N PRO A 356 -25.26 -13.73 -7.43
CA PRO A 356 -24.18 -14.69 -7.30
C PRO A 356 -24.50 -15.69 -6.20
N ASN A 357 -24.09 -16.93 -6.44
CA ASN A 357 -24.23 -18.08 -5.57
C ASN A 357 -25.67 -18.55 -5.32
N ASP A 358 -25.84 -19.87 -5.33
CA ASP A 358 -27.05 -20.55 -4.93
C ASP A 358 -26.84 -21.37 -3.62
N LEU A 359 -27.88 -22.02 -3.09
CA LEU A 359 -27.73 -22.85 -1.87
C LEU A 359 -26.71 -23.99 -2.09
N MET A 360 -26.58 -24.46 -3.33
CA MET A 360 -25.62 -25.51 -3.67
C MET A 360 -24.20 -25.00 -3.58
N ASP A 361 -23.92 -23.73 -3.90
CA ASP A 361 -22.59 -23.13 -3.73
C ASP A 361 -22.19 -23.09 -2.24
N GLN A 362 -23.11 -22.81 -1.31
CA GLN A 362 -22.84 -22.94 0.13
C GLN A 362 -22.52 -24.38 0.56
N ILE A 363 -23.22 -25.37 -0.01
CA ILE A 363 -22.94 -26.79 0.23
C ILE A 363 -21.56 -27.16 -0.32
N LEU A 364 -21.21 -26.69 -1.52
CA LEU A 364 -19.92 -26.94 -2.15
C LEU A 364 -18.76 -26.32 -1.37
N TRP A 365 -18.94 -25.14 -0.78
CA TRP A 365 -17.93 -24.53 0.08
C TRP A 365 -17.73 -25.28 1.40
N SER A 366 -18.80 -25.82 2.00
CA SER A 366 -18.70 -26.61 3.24
C SER A 366 -18.24 -28.04 3.00
N GLN A 367 -18.51 -28.60 1.81
CA GLN A 367 -18.21 -29.97 1.43
C GLN A 367 -17.58 -30.01 0.01
N PRO A 368 -16.27 -29.72 -0.12
CA PRO A 368 -15.60 -29.67 -1.43
C PRO A 368 -15.71 -30.96 -2.25
N ALA A 369 -15.84 -32.12 -1.59
CA ALA A 369 -16.05 -33.42 -2.25
C ALA A 369 -17.36 -33.51 -3.06
N ALA A 370 -18.35 -32.66 -2.77
CA ALA A 370 -19.61 -32.60 -3.51
C ALA A 370 -19.45 -31.95 -4.91
N SER A 371 -18.29 -31.35 -5.23
CA SER A 371 -18.00 -30.76 -6.54
C SER A 371 -18.14 -31.75 -7.70
N LEU A 372 -17.91 -33.04 -7.45
CA LEU A 372 -18.11 -34.12 -8.43
C LEU A 372 -19.58 -34.27 -8.89
N LEU A 373 -20.54 -33.72 -8.15
CA LEU A 373 -21.97 -33.84 -8.40
C LEU A 373 -22.56 -32.61 -9.11
N ILE A 374 -21.76 -31.57 -9.40
CA ILE A 374 -22.23 -30.31 -10.02
C ILE A 374 -22.93 -30.55 -11.36
N GLY A 375 -22.45 -31.50 -12.15
CA GLY A 375 -23.06 -31.88 -13.43
C GLY A 375 -24.29 -32.78 -13.32
N SER A 376 -24.68 -33.20 -12.12
CA SER A 376 -25.78 -34.16 -11.94
C SER A 376 -27.16 -33.51 -12.20
N PRO A 377 -28.12 -34.24 -12.77
CA PRO A 377 -29.48 -33.74 -12.99
C PRO A 377 -30.18 -33.22 -11.73
N ALA A 378 -29.90 -33.83 -10.57
CA ALA A 378 -30.46 -33.39 -9.29
C ALA A 378 -29.96 -31.99 -8.89
N VAL A 379 -28.66 -31.73 -9.04
CA VAL A 379 -28.10 -30.40 -8.77
C VAL A 379 -28.65 -29.37 -9.74
N GLN A 380 -28.72 -29.69 -11.04
CA GLN A 380 -29.29 -28.79 -12.06
C GLN A 380 -30.77 -28.45 -11.77
N LEU A 381 -31.57 -29.43 -11.34
CA LEU A 381 -32.98 -29.21 -10.97
C LEU A 381 -33.11 -28.29 -9.75
N VAL A 382 -32.27 -28.45 -8.73
CA VAL A 382 -32.24 -27.56 -7.57
C VAL A 382 -31.86 -26.14 -7.97
N ARG A 383 -30.82 -25.98 -8.81
CA ARG A 383 -30.41 -24.66 -9.34
C ARG A 383 -31.52 -23.96 -10.12
N TRP A 384 -32.19 -24.70 -11.02
CA TRP A 384 -33.34 -24.19 -11.77
C TRP A 384 -34.49 -23.78 -10.85
N SER A 385 -34.86 -24.63 -9.89
CA SER A 385 -35.92 -24.33 -8.93
C SER A 385 -35.62 -23.08 -8.10
N GLN A 386 -34.35 -22.83 -7.73
CA GLN A 386 -33.96 -21.65 -6.95
C GLN A 386 -33.96 -20.36 -7.76
N ARG A 387 -33.71 -20.45 -9.07
CA ARG A 387 -33.84 -19.32 -9.99
C ARG A 387 -35.30 -18.86 -10.11
N ASP A 388 -36.23 -19.81 -10.22
CA ASP A 388 -37.65 -19.53 -10.51
C ASP A 388 -38.51 -19.35 -9.25
N PHE A 389 -38.08 -19.85 -8.09
CA PHE A 389 -38.80 -19.71 -6.80
C PHE A 389 -37.91 -19.13 -5.67
N PRO A 390 -37.68 -17.80 -5.65
CA PRO A 390 -36.66 -17.17 -4.80
C PRO A 390 -37.00 -17.08 -3.30
N ALA A 391 -38.25 -17.37 -2.90
CA ALA A 391 -38.76 -17.09 -1.56
C ALA A 391 -38.24 -18.03 -0.45
N THR A 392 -37.39 -19.02 -0.78
CA THR A 392 -36.92 -20.07 0.14
C THR A 392 -35.42 -20.02 0.45
N LEU A 393 -34.68 -19.00 0.00
CA LEU A 393 -33.22 -18.90 0.20
C LEU A 393 -32.83 -18.15 1.49
N PRO A 394 -31.88 -18.67 2.30
CA PRO A 394 -31.37 -17.98 3.47
C PRO A 394 -30.36 -16.89 3.08
N GLY A 395 -30.83 -15.65 2.90
CA GLY A 395 -29.95 -14.52 2.59
C GLY A 395 -29.24 -14.64 1.24
N GLY A 396 -28.42 -13.65 0.89
CA GLY A 396 -27.66 -13.68 -0.35
C GLY A 396 -27.37 -12.30 -0.91
N VAL A 397 -26.52 -12.28 -1.92
CA VAL A 397 -26.20 -11.06 -2.66
C VAL A 397 -27.17 -10.92 -3.83
N ARG A 398 -27.59 -9.70 -4.10
CA ARG A 398 -28.37 -9.33 -5.28
C ARG A 398 -27.83 -8.01 -5.81
N ASP A 399 -27.70 -7.92 -7.12
CA ASP A 399 -27.50 -6.66 -7.82
C ASP A 399 -28.71 -6.43 -8.73
N SER A 400 -29.49 -5.42 -8.38
CA SER A 400 -30.75 -5.09 -9.03
C SER A 400 -30.62 -4.25 -10.29
N ALA A 401 -29.42 -3.73 -10.59
CA ALA A 401 -29.17 -2.93 -11.80
C ALA A 401 -27.80 -3.26 -12.43
N PRO A 402 -27.56 -4.52 -12.84
CA PRO A 402 -26.26 -4.92 -13.39
C PRO A 402 -25.90 -4.12 -14.63
N LEU A 403 -24.65 -3.71 -14.77
CA LEU A 403 -24.18 -2.94 -15.92
C LEU A 403 -23.94 -3.86 -17.13
N MET A 404 -24.26 -3.38 -18.33
CA MET A 404 -24.03 -4.12 -19.59
C MET A 404 -22.61 -4.01 -20.13
N ARG A 405 -21.82 -3.02 -19.66
CA ARG A 405 -20.44 -2.80 -20.12
C ARG A 405 -19.49 -2.66 -18.94
N PRO A 406 -18.30 -3.27 -19.02
CA PRO A 406 -17.29 -3.11 -17.99
C PRO A 406 -16.65 -1.72 -18.09
N LEU A 407 -16.24 -1.19 -16.94
CA LEU A 407 -15.30 -0.07 -16.92
C LEU A 407 -13.91 -0.54 -17.35
N THR A 408 -13.12 0.37 -17.93
CA THR A 408 -11.73 0.08 -18.36
C THR A 408 -10.76 0.95 -17.59
N ILE A 409 -9.70 0.34 -17.05
CA ILE A 409 -8.59 1.04 -16.40
C ILE A 409 -7.33 0.70 -17.18
N SER A 410 -6.65 1.71 -17.74
CA SER A 410 -5.40 1.51 -18.47
C SER A 410 -4.23 1.33 -17.51
N VAL A 411 -3.36 0.36 -17.80
CA VAL A 411 -2.06 0.23 -17.13
C VAL A 411 -1.01 0.95 -17.98
N PRO A 412 -0.18 1.84 -17.40
CA PRO A 412 0.86 2.54 -18.14
C PRO A 412 1.88 1.59 -18.79
N PRO A 413 2.39 1.89 -19.99
CA PRO A 413 3.31 1.00 -20.72
C PRO A 413 4.58 0.59 -19.95
N GLU A 414 5.14 1.51 -19.16
CA GLU A 414 6.31 1.27 -18.30
C GLU A 414 6.02 0.24 -17.21
N ILE A 415 4.78 0.17 -16.72
CA ILE A 415 4.34 -0.80 -15.71
C ILE A 415 4.10 -2.18 -16.33
N LEU A 416 3.65 -2.25 -17.60
CA LEU A 416 3.41 -3.53 -18.28
C LEU A 416 4.67 -4.40 -18.38
N ALA A 417 5.85 -3.80 -18.60
CA ALA A 417 7.11 -4.53 -18.63
C ALA A 417 7.40 -5.20 -17.28
N HIS A 418 7.18 -4.48 -16.19
CA HIS A 418 7.37 -4.98 -14.83
C HIS A 418 6.34 -6.04 -14.42
N GLU A 419 5.09 -5.91 -14.88
CA GLU A 419 4.05 -6.93 -14.71
C GLU A 419 4.42 -8.23 -15.45
N ALA A 420 4.92 -8.13 -16.68
CA ALA A 420 5.36 -9.30 -17.46
C ALA A 420 6.50 -10.07 -16.78
N GLU A 421 7.43 -9.38 -16.11
CA GLU A 421 8.48 -10.02 -15.30
C GLU A 421 7.95 -10.78 -14.06
N ALA A 422 6.79 -10.37 -13.53
CA ALA A 422 6.17 -11.02 -12.37
C ALA A 422 5.19 -12.13 -12.74
N ALA A 423 4.71 -12.14 -13.99
CA ALA A 423 3.74 -13.11 -14.48
C ALA A 423 4.24 -14.55 -14.34
N GLY A 424 3.37 -15.48 -13.92
CA GLY A 424 3.69 -16.89 -13.77
C GLY A 424 4.60 -17.25 -12.59
N ARG A 425 5.14 -16.28 -11.86
CA ARG A 425 6.04 -16.56 -10.72
C ARG A 425 5.41 -17.48 -9.66
N TRP A 426 4.11 -17.34 -9.44
CA TRP A 426 3.39 -18.10 -8.42
C TRP A 426 3.01 -19.52 -8.88
N THR A 427 3.19 -19.88 -10.15
CA THR A 427 2.91 -21.24 -10.63
C THR A 427 4.07 -22.21 -10.38
N GLU A 428 5.28 -21.71 -10.12
CA GLU A 428 6.51 -22.50 -10.00
C GLU A 428 7.09 -22.56 -8.57
N GLY A 429 6.51 -21.82 -7.61
CA GLY A 429 7.08 -21.61 -6.28
C GLY A 429 6.52 -22.50 -5.16
N ASN A 430 7.34 -22.76 -4.13
CA ASN A 430 6.88 -23.34 -2.86
C ASN A 430 5.88 -22.39 -2.17
N ASN A 431 4.88 -22.97 -1.50
CA ASN A 431 3.97 -22.23 -0.62
C ASN A 431 4.72 -21.85 0.65
N ASP A 432 5.42 -20.71 0.66
CA ASP A 432 5.94 -20.15 1.92
C ASP A 432 4.78 -19.95 2.92
N ASP A 433 4.98 -20.43 4.14
CA ASP A 433 4.03 -20.69 5.23
C ASP A 433 3.33 -19.46 5.85
N THR A 434 3.30 -18.31 5.17
CA THR A 434 2.44 -17.21 5.63
C THR A 434 1.03 -17.49 5.18
N ASP A 435 0.16 -17.89 6.10
CA ASP A 435 -1.29 -17.86 5.90
C ASP A 435 -1.77 -16.42 6.17
N PRO A 436 -1.99 -15.58 5.14
CA PRO A 436 -2.53 -14.23 5.35
C PRO A 436 -3.99 -14.27 5.85
N ASP A 437 -4.65 -15.42 5.82
CA ASP A 437 -5.97 -15.62 6.42
C ASP A 437 -5.86 -16.03 7.92
N ASP A 438 -4.65 -16.29 8.46
CA ASP A 438 -4.41 -16.44 9.90
C ASP A 438 -4.32 -15.07 10.59
N LEU A 439 -5.50 -14.49 10.81
CA LEU A 439 -5.70 -13.17 11.39
C LEU A 439 -5.28 -13.05 12.86
N ALA A 440 -4.81 -14.13 13.50
CA ALA A 440 -4.29 -14.11 14.86
C ALA A 440 -2.77 -13.82 14.94
N ALA A 441 -2.06 -13.88 13.80
CA ALA A 441 -0.60 -13.86 13.76
C ALA A 441 0.04 -12.51 13.31
N HIS A 442 -0.71 -11.40 13.32
CA HIS A 442 -0.25 -10.09 12.85
C HIS A 442 -0.25 -9.00 13.91
#